data_AF-A0A172Y9B8-F1
#
_entry.id   AF-A0A172Y9B8-F1
#
_cell.length_a   1.000
_cell.length_b   1.000
_cell.length_c   1.000
_cell.angle_alpha   90.00
_cell.angle_beta   90.00
_cell.angle_gamma   90.00
#
_symmetry.space_group_name_H-M   'P 1'
#
loop_
_entity.id
_entity.type
_entity.pdbx_description
1 polymer ?
#
loop_
_entity_poly.entity_id
_entity_poly.type
_entity_poly.pdbx_seq_one_letter_code
_entity_poly.pdbx_strand_id
1 'polypeptide(L)'
;MSSSQYSHAPVTAYDIVVEGGRIFGYAAPQSGGPCLLRLSADDTPISFAMAGGFSEVAAAEGLRSGWCGFELHGLRLAIALGERIEIACAVSGRILKTMTFGAGDMPPLSTVSRSLSVEELLSEVRAPRCCPNSETLLPFALNHYRRHGVQSFRDMAYLTLLGRWPDAAAPYPDGEIAEDEKRISSYIDDLVWSEEFGSRWGGQLPGPYHPDFRFDTTGLL
;
A
#
# COMPACT_ATOMS: atom_id res chain seq x y z
N MET A 1 -25.89 23.19 -9.22
CA MET A 1 -25.03 22.37 -8.34
C MET A 1 -24.48 21.24 -9.20
N SER A 2 -23.25 21.35 -9.69
CA SER A 2 -22.68 20.35 -10.60
C SER A 2 -22.21 19.14 -9.81
N SER A 3 -22.90 18.01 -9.98
CA SER A 3 -22.33 16.70 -9.69
C SER A 3 -21.10 16.54 -10.60
N SER A 4 -19.89 16.61 -10.03
CA SER A 4 -18.71 16.12 -10.72
C SER A 4 -18.89 14.61 -10.92
N GLN A 5 -19.44 14.22 -12.07
CA GLN A 5 -19.36 12.84 -12.52
C GLN A 5 -17.86 12.55 -12.69
N TYR A 6 -17.30 11.76 -11.78
CA TYR A 6 -15.93 11.29 -11.89
C TYR A 6 -15.82 10.50 -13.20
N SER A 7 -15.24 11.12 -14.22
CA SER A 7 -15.01 10.48 -15.52
C SER A 7 -13.74 9.66 -15.42
N HIS A 8 -13.85 8.34 -15.54
CA HIS A 8 -12.71 7.43 -15.53
C HIS A 8 -12.03 7.37 -16.90
N ALA A 9 -10.70 7.23 -16.89
CA ALA A 9 -9.91 7.24 -18.11
C ALA A 9 -9.60 5.81 -18.61
N PRO A 10 -9.43 5.60 -19.93
CA PRO A 10 -8.86 4.39 -20.51
C PRO A 10 -7.45 4.08 -19.94
N VAL A 11 -7.03 2.82 -19.99
CA VAL A 11 -5.70 2.39 -19.50
C VAL A 11 -4.65 2.41 -20.62
N THR A 12 -3.51 3.05 -20.36
CA THR A 12 -2.37 3.13 -21.29
C THR A 12 -1.21 2.20 -20.93
N ALA A 13 -0.98 1.96 -19.64
CA ALA A 13 0.08 1.07 -19.14
C ALA A 13 -0.40 0.33 -17.89
N TYR A 14 0.10 -0.88 -17.67
CA TYR A 14 -0.29 -1.70 -16.52
C TYR A 14 0.76 -2.76 -16.19
N ASP A 15 0.74 -3.22 -14.94
CA ASP A 15 1.33 -4.49 -14.51
C ASP A 15 0.36 -5.16 -13.55
N ILE A 16 0.23 -6.49 -13.67
CA ILE A 16 -0.79 -7.26 -12.96
C ILE A 16 -0.16 -8.53 -12.41
N VAL A 17 -0.15 -8.62 -11.08
CA VAL A 17 0.34 -9.75 -10.31
C VAL A 17 -0.86 -10.53 -9.75
N VAL A 18 -0.72 -11.85 -9.75
CA VAL A 18 -1.69 -12.76 -9.11
C VAL A 18 -0.93 -13.61 -8.11
N GLU A 19 -1.26 -13.47 -6.83
CA GLU A 19 -0.58 -14.17 -5.75
C GLU A 19 -1.56 -14.51 -4.63
N GLY A 20 -1.54 -15.76 -4.14
CA GLY A 20 -2.33 -16.16 -2.97
C GLY A 20 -3.84 -15.94 -3.10
N GLY A 21 -4.39 -15.94 -4.33
CA GLY A 21 -5.81 -15.67 -4.58
C GLY A 21 -6.17 -14.19 -4.74
N ARG A 22 -5.19 -13.29 -4.66
CA ARG A 22 -5.36 -11.85 -4.84
C ARG A 22 -4.86 -11.43 -6.20
N ILE A 23 -5.52 -10.45 -6.81
CA ILE A 23 -5.09 -9.83 -8.05
C ILE A 23 -4.78 -8.38 -7.72
N PHE A 24 -3.54 -7.95 -7.92
CA PHE A 24 -3.14 -6.57 -7.62
C PHE A 24 -2.09 -6.10 -8.60
N GLY A 25 -1.83 -4.80 -8.60
CA GLY A 25 -0.84 -4.21 -9.48
C GLY A 25 -1.08 -2.72 -9.65
N TYR A 26 -0.66 -2.18 -10.80
CA TYR A 26 -0.89 -0.79 -11.15
C TYR A 26 -1.50 -0.67 -12.55
N ALA A 27 -2.29 0.39 -12.75
CA ALA A 27 -2.84 0.70 -14.07
C ALA A 27 -2.86 2.22 -14.29
N ALA A 28 -2.03 2.69 -15.21
CA ALA A 28 -1.92 4.11 -15.54
C ALA A 28 -2.99 4.52 -16.56
N PRO A 29 -3.74 5.60 -16.28
CA PRO A 29 -4.72 6.13 -17.23
C PRO A 29 -4.07 6.86 -18.40
N GLN A 30 -4.75 6.90 -19.54
CA GLN A 30 -4.34 7.68 -20.71
C GLN A 30 -4.48 9.20 -20.49
N SER A 31 -5.41 9.63 -19.63
CA SER A 31 -5.82 11.05 -19.54
C SER A 31 -5.96 11.60 -18.11
N GLY A 32 -5.01 11.29 -17.21
CA GLY A 32 -4.85 12.00 -15.93
C GLY A 32 -5.93 11.76 -14.85
N GLY A 33 -6.93 10.90 -15.10
CA GLY A 33 -7.95 10.51 -14.12
C GLY A 33 -7.83 9.04 -13.72
N PRO A 34 -8.30 8.60 -12.54
CA PRO A 34 -8.20 7.20 -12.14
C PRO A 34 -8.86 6.27 -13.17
N CYS A 35 -8.27 5.09 -13.40
CA CYS A 35 -8.85 4.10 -14.30
C CYS A 35 -9.71 3.09 -13.54
N LEU A 36 -10.75 2.60 -14.22
CA LEU A 36 -11.64 1.56 -13.70
C LEU A 36 -11.29 0.24 -14.38
N LEU A 37 -11.01 -0.78 -13.56
CA LEU A 37 -10.69 -2.14 -13.99
C LEU A 37 -11.85 -3.07 -13.69
N ARG A 38 -12.04 -4.08 -14.54
CA ARG A 38 -13.07 -5.11 -14.41
C ARG A 38 -12.43 -6.49 -14.48
N LEU A 39 -12.70 -7.33 -13.49
CA LEU A 39 -12.48 -8.77 -13.55
C LEU A 39 -13.72 -9.43 -14.17
N SER A 40 -13.53 -10.30 -15.15
CA SER A 40 -14.60 -11.03 -15.84
C SER A 40 -14.25 -12.51 -15.98
N ALA A 41 -15.25 -13.38 -16.02
CA ALA A 41 -15.12 -14.79 -16.37
C ALA A 41 -16.11 -15.10 -17.51
N ASP A 42 -15.61 -15.56 -18.65
CA ASP A 42 -16.40 -15.80 -19.88
C ASP A 42 -17.42 -14.67 -20.15
N ASP A 43 -16.90 -13.44 -20.25
CA ASP A 43 -17.66 -12.19 -20.43
C ASP A 43 -18.59 -11.76 -19.27
N THR A 44 -18.73 -12.57 -18.23
CA THR A 44 -19.50 -12.22 -17.02
C THR A 44 -18.68 -11.35 -16.08
N PRO A 45 -19.10 -10.11 -15.78
CA PRO A 45 -18.42 -9.26 -14.80
C PRO A 45 -18.49 -9.84 -13.39
N ILE A 46 -17.35 -9.93 -12.72
CA ILE A 46 -17.22 -10.47 -11.36
C ILE A 46 -17.02 -9.35 -10.35
N SER A 47 -16.08 -8.45 -10.63
CA SER A 47 -15.75 -7.35 -9.73
C SER A 47 -15.14 -6.19 -10.49
N PHE A 48 -15.13 -5.03 -9.83
CA PHE A 48 -14.52 -3.81 -10.34
C PHE A 48 -13.58 -3.25 -9.28
N ALA A 49 -12.48 -2.65 -9.72
CA ALA A 49 -11.56 -1.92 -8.87
C ALA A 49 -11.14 -0.62 -9.52
N MET A 50 -10.98 0.41 -8.69
CA MET A 50 -10.40 1.66 -9.12
C MET A 50 -8.88 1.60 -8.88
N ALA A 51 -8.12 1.95 -9.90
CA ALA A 51 -6.70 2.27 -9.74
C ALA A 51 -6.59 3.67 -9.12
N GLY A 52 -6.65 3.71 -7.79
CA GLY A 52 -6.67 4.93 -6.98
C GLY A 52 -5.27 5.49 -6.70
N GLY A 53 -5.19 6.73 -6.19
CA GLY A 53 -3.91 7.35 -5.81
C GLY A 53 -3.12 7.96 -6.98
N PHE A 54 -3.79 8.31 -8.08
CA PHE A 54 -3.15 9.03 -9.17
C PHE A 54 -2.64 10.40 -8.71
N SER A 55 -1.35 10.67 -8.95
CA SER A 55 -0.71 11.98 -8.76
C SER A 55 0.06 12.33 -10.04
N GLU A 56 -0.30 13.45 -10.67
CA GLU A 56 0.40 13.97 -11.86
C GLU A 56 1.86 14.29 -11.54
N VAL A 57 2.14 14.76 -10.32
CA VAL A 57 3.48 15.09 -9.86
C VAL A 57 4.34 13.84 -9.71
N ALA A 58 3.80 12.78 -9.07
CA ALA A 58 4.54 11.51 -8.92
C ALA A 58 4.82 10.83 -10.26
N ALA A 59 3.88 10.94 -11.21
CA ALA A 59 4.06 10.45 -12.58
C ALA A 59 5.17 11.21 -13.33
N ALA A 60 5.24 12.54 -13.19
CA ALA A 60 6.28 13.36 -13.79
C ALA A 60 7.68 13.08 -13.21
N GLU A 61 7.75 12.69 -11.94
CA GLU A 61 8.99 12.34 -11.24
C GLU A 61 9.41 10.86 -11.40
N GLY A 62 8.62 10.05 -12.12
CA GLY A 62 8.91 8.63 -12.34
C GLY A 62 8.78 7.74 -11.11
N LEU A 63 8.15 8.25 -10.04
CA LEU A 63 7.94 7.53 -8.78
C LEU A 63 6.78 6.54 -8.95
N ARG A 64 7.10 5.24 -8.92
CA ARG A 64 6.13 4.15 -9.15
C ARG A 64 5.40 3.68 -7.88
N SER A 65 5.97 3.92 -6.71
CA SER A 65 5.42 3.47 -5.43
C SER A 65 4.19 4.30 -5.06
N GLY A 66 3.00 3.69 -5.14
CA GLY A 66 1.72 4.34 -4.82
C GLY A 66 0.98 4.93 -6.03
N TRP A 67 1.52 4.81 -7.24
CA TRP A 67 0.86 5.31 -8.44
C TRP A 67 -0.18 4.32 -8.97
N CYS A 68 -1.46 4.71 -8.95
CA CYS A 68 -2.57 3.96 -9.55
C CYS A 68 -2.61 2.47 -9.18
N GLY A 69 -2.30 2.18 -7.92
CA GLY A 69 -2.39 0.83 -7.39
C GLY A 69 -3.85 0.36 -7.35
N PHE A 70 -4.06 -0.93 -7.62
CA PHE A 70 -5.38 -1.54 -7.49
C PHE A 70 -5.27 -2.93 -6.86
N GLU A 71 -6.38 -3.37 -6.26
CA GLU A 71 -6.62 -4.74 -5.85
C GLU A 71 -8.00 -5.17 -6.36
N LEU A 72 -8.06 -6.31 -7.05
CA LEU A 72 -9.26 -6.93 -7.58
C LEU A 72 -9.54 -8.21 -6.79
N HIS A 73 -10.73 -8.27 -6.21
CA HIS A 73 -11.23 -9.44 -5.48
C HIS A 73 -12.11 -10.31 -6.38
N GLY A 74 -12.43 -11.53 -5.92
CA GLY A 74 -13.35 -12.42 -6.63
C GLY A 74 -12.70 -13.41 -7.58
N LEU A 75 -11.37 -13.58 -7.55
CA LEU A 75 -10.67 -14.57 -8.38
C LEU A 75 -11.24 -15.99 -8.23
N ARG A 76 -11.52 -16.42 -6.99
CA ARG A 76 -12.13 -17.73 -6.73
C ARG A 76 -13.49 -17.89 -7.44
N LEU A 77 -14.32 -16.85 -7.43
CA LEU A 77 -15.61 -16.86 -8.12
C LEU A 77 -15.43 -16.88 -9.64
N ALA A 78 -14.45 -16.13 -10.16
CA ALA A 78 -14.12 -16.11 -11.58
C ALA A 78 -13.69 -17.50 -12.07
N ILE A 79 -12.83 -18.21 -11.32
CA ILE A 79 -12.39 -19.58 -11.65
C ILE A 79 -13.56 -20.57 -11.60
N ALA A 80 -14.51 -20.37 -10.69
CA ALA A 80 -15.68 -21.24 -10.58
C ALA A 80 -16.70 -21.04 -11.71
N LEU A 81 -16.74 -19.87 -12.34
CA LEU A 81 -17.76 -19.50 -13.32
C LEU A 81 -17.32 -19.65 -14.77
N GLY A 82 -16.02 -19.60 -15.07
CA GLY A 82 -15.55 -19.65 -16.45
C GLY A 82 -14.13 -20.13 -16.61
N GLU A 83 -13.83 -20.62 -17.82
CA GLU A 83 -12.50 -21.13 -18.18
C GLU A 83 -11.54 -19.99 -18.56
N ARG A 84 -12.08 -18.89 -19.08
CA ARG A 84 -11.32 -17.71 -19.48
C ARG A 84 -11.62 -16.55 -18.51
N ILE A 85 -10.59 -16.17 -17.76
CA ILE A 85 -10.66 -15.05 -16.82
C ILE A 85 -9.91 -13.87 -17.39
N GLU A 86 -10.54 -12.71 -17.38
CA GLU A 86 -9.99 -11.50 -17.98
C GLU A 86 -10.03 -10.31 -17.04
N ILE A 87 -8.95 -9.53 -17.10
CA ILE A 87 -8.90 -8.21 -16.50
C ILE A 87 -8.88 -7.21 -17.65
N ALA A 88 -9.85 -6.33 -17.66
CA ALA A 88 -10.03 -5.33 -18.71
C ALA A 88 -10.23 -3.93 -18.13
N CYS A 89 -9.94 -2.91 -18.94
CA CYS A 89 -10.44 -1.56 -18.66
C CYS A 89 -11.96 -1.56 -18.82
N ALA A 90 -12.68 -1.21 -17.76
CA ALA A 90 -14.14 -1.19 -17.76
C ALA A 90 -14.72 -0.11 -18.69
N VAL A 91 -13.95 0.93 -19.01
CA VAL A 91 -14.35 2.06 -19.85
C VAL A 91 -14.13 1.76 -21.33
N SER A 92 -12.92 1.35 -21.71
CA SER A 92 -12.57 1.12 -23.13
C SER A 92 -12.81 -0.31 -23.61
N GLY A 93 -13.05 -1.26 -22.70
CA GLY A 93 -13.16 -2.68 -23.01
C GLY A 93 -11.82 -3.35 -23.36
N ARG A 94 -10.70 -2.61 -23.33
CA ARG A 94 -9.37 -3.15 -23.63
C ARG A 94 -9.01 -4.23 -22.61
N ILE A 95 -8.77 -5.45 -23.09
CA ILE A 95 -8.25 -6.56 -22.28
C ILE A 95 -6.79 -6.25 -21.92
N LEU A 96 -6.48 -6.32 -20.63
CA LEU A 96 -5.14 -6.08 -20.09
C LEU A 96 -4.44 -7.42 -19.80
N LYS A 97 -5.16 -8.38 -19.24
CA LYS A 97 -4.61 -9.71 -18.96
C LYS A 97 -5.69 -10.77 -19.10
N THR A 98 -5.36 -11.84 -19.82
CA THR A 98 -6.17 -13.06 -19.92
C THR A 98 -5.44 -14.16 -19.15
N MET A 99 -6.21 -14.95 -18.41
CA MET A 99 -5.71 -16.01 -17.53
C MET A 99 -6.63 -17.22 -17.66
N THR A 100 -6.05 -18.40 -17.50
CA THR A 100 -6.76 -19.69 -17.48
C THR A 100 -6.29 -20.44 -16.26
N PHE A 101 -7.24 -20.98 -15.50
CA PHE A 101 -6.97 -21.69 -14.24
C PHE A 101 -7.64 -23.05 -14.26
N GLY A 102 -6.97 -24.06 -13.71
CA GLY A 102 -7.52 -25.39 -13.48
C GLY A 102 -8.12 -25.53 -12.07
N ALA A 103 -8.76 -26.68 -11.82
CA ALA A 103 -9.36 -27.00 -10.51
C ALA A 103 -8.34 -26.96 -9.35
N GLY A 104 -7.06 -27.22 -9.62
CA GLY A 104 -5.98 -27.17 -8.63
C GLY A 104 -5.52 -25.75 -8.27
N ASP A 105 -5.87 -24.75 -9.08
CA ASP A 105 -5.46 -23.36 -8.87
C ASP A 105 -6.47 -22.56 -8.03
N MET A 106 -7.51 -23.24 -7.53
CA MET A 106 -8.55 -22.62 -6.73
C MET A 106 -7.95 -22.04 -5.44
N PRO A 107 -8.00 -20.72 -5.22
CA PRO A 107 -7.47 -20.11 -4.00
C PRO A 107 -8.15 -20.70 -2.77
N PRO A 108 -7.47 -20.87 -1.62
CA PRO A 108 -8.11 -21.37 -0.41
C PRO A 108 -9.33 -20.51 -0.03
N LEU A 109 -10.36 -21.12 0.57
CA LEU A 109 -11.49 -20.36 1.11
C LEU A 109 -10.94 -19.37 2.14
N SER A 110 -11.31 -18.09 2.05
CA SER A 110 -11.03 -17.12 3.11
C SER A 110 -11.65 -17.65 4.40
N THR A 111 -10.81 -17.92 5.39
CA THR A 111 -11.18 -18.50 6.69
C THR A 111 -11.80 -17.48 7.64
N VAL A 112 -12.30 -16.34 7.13
CA VAL A 112 -12.97 -15.32 7.95
C VAL A 112 -14.40 -15.81 8.25
N SER A 113 -14.50 -16.83 9.09
CA SER A 113 -15.75 -17.38 9.63
C SER A 113 -16.33 -16.54 10.79
N ARG A 114 -15.72 -15.39 11.11
CA ARG A 114 -16.18 -14.51 12.19
C ARG A 114 -16.49 -13.11 11.65
N SER A 115 -17.58 -12.52 12.13
CA SER A 115 -17.83 -11.09 11.98
C SER A 115 -16.69 -10.33 12.64
N LEU A 116 -15.91 -9.61 11.83
CA LEU A 116 -14.85 -8.73 12.33
C LEU A 116 -15.49 -7.49 12.96
N SER A 117 -14.92 -6.98 14.06
CA SER A 117 -15.23 -5.62 14.50
C SER A 117 -14.76 -4.60 13.46
N VAL A 118 -15.20 -3.34 13.58
CA VAL A 118 -14.75 -2.26 12.69
C VAL A 118 -13.23 -2.08 12.80
N GLU A 119 -12.68 -2.21 14.00
CA GLU A 119 -11.23 -2.15 14.26
C GLU A 119 -10.49 -3.31 13.58
N GLU A 120 -11.00 -4.52 13.68
CA GLU A 120 -10.41 -5.70 13.05
C GLU A 120 -10.46 -5.60 11.51
N LEU A 121 -11.57 -5.13 10.94
CA LEU A 121 -11.69 -4.89 9.50
C LEU A 121 -10.71 -3.82 9.02
N LEU A 122 -10.59 -2.71 9.74
CA LEU A 122 -9.62 -1.66 9.42
C LEU A 122 -8.18 -2.18 9.52
N SER A 123 -7.91 -3.08 10.46
CA SER A 123 -6.62 -3.75 10.58
C SER A 123 -6.29 -4.64 9.40
N GLU A 124 -7.23 -5.46 8.95
CA GLU A 124 -7.04 -6.32 7.77
C GLU A 124 -6.80 -5.49 6.49
N VAL A 125 -7.57 -4.41 6.29
CA VAL A 125 -7.42 -3.55 5.11
C VAL A 125 -6.10 -2.78 5.11
N ARG A 126 -5.61 -2.38 6.29
CA ARG A 126 -4.36 -1.62 6.43
C ARG A 126 -3.12 -2.51 6.50
N ALA A 127 -3.27 -3.79 6.88
CA ALA A 127 -2.18 -4.74 7.06
C ALA A 127 -1.14 -4.76 5.91
N PRO A 128 -1.51 -4.72 4.61
CA PRO A 128 -0.52 -4.71 3.53
C PRO A 128 0.39 -3.47 3.50
N ARG A 129 -0.03 -2.38 4.17
CA ARG A 129 0.69 -1.12 4.26
C ARG A 129 1.32 -0.89 5.64
N CYS A 130 1.21 -1.85 6.54
CA CYS A 130 1.70 -1.73 7.91
C CYS A 130 2.89 -2.64 8.16
N CYS A 131 3.78 -2.20 9.04
CA CYS A 131 4.79 -3.06 9.63
C CYS A 131 4.17 -3.85 10.80
N PRO A 132 4.47 -5.16 10.94
CA PRO A 132 3.98 -5.93 12.08
C PRO A 132 4.60 -5.50 13.43
N ASN A 133 5.81 -4.94 13.42
CA ASN A 133 6.53 -4.50 14.62
C ASN A 133 7.64 -3.48 14.27
N SER A 134 8.25 -2.84 15.29
CA SER A 134 9.34 -1.88 15.10
C SER A 134 10.60 -2.50 14.48
N GLU A 135 10.86 -3.80 14.71
CA GLU A 135 11.98 -4.53 14.10
C GLU A 135 11.91 -4.53 12.57
N THR A 136 10.71 -4.68 11.99
CA THR A 136 10.53 -4.59 10.52
C THR A 136 10.66 -3.18 9.96
N LEU A 137 10.53 -2.15 10.80
CA LEU A 137 10.74 -0.75 10.43
C LEU A 137 12.25 -0.38 10.43
N LEU A 138 13.00 -1.02 11.33
CA LEU A 138 14.37 -0.68 11.68
C LEU A 138 15.35 -0.61 10.49
N PRO A 139 15.33 -1.52 9.49
CA PRO A 139 16.25 -1.44 8.36
C PRO A 139 16.11 -0.13 7.57
N PHE A 140 14.89 0.37 7.38
CA PHE A 140 14.61 1.61 6.67
C PHE A 140 15.06 2.84 7.46
N ALA A 141 14.76 2.84 8.76
CA ALA A 141 15.18 3.88 9.67
C ALA A 141 16.72 4.00 9.74
N LEU A 142 17.41 2.86 9.84
CA LEU A 142 18.87 2.82 9.85
C LEU A 142 19.48 3.25 8.53
N ASN A 143 18.92 2.80 7.41
CA ASN A 143 19.37 3.24 6.09
C ASN A 143 19.23 4.76 5.93
N HIS A 144 18.08 5.31 6.34
CA HIS A 144 17.85 6.75 6.29
C HIS A 144 18.85 7.51 7.18
N TYR A 145 19.03 7.07 8.42
CA TYR A 145 20.00 7.67 9.35
C TYR A 145 21.42 7.65 8.80
N ARG A 146 21.87 6.52 8.24
CA ARG A 146 23.23 6.38 7.69
C ARG A 146 23.48 7.26 6.47
N ARG A 147 22.46 7.49 5.64
CA ARG A 147 22.57 8.28 4.40
C ARG A 147 22.38 9.77 4.61
N HIS A 148 21.46 10.15 5.50
CA HIS A 148 21.00 11.55 5.64
C HIS A 148 21.30 12.16 7.01
N GLY A 149 21.83 11.37 7.94
CA GLY A 149 22.25 11.82 9.27
C GLY A 149 21.12 11.95 10.29
N VAL A 150 21.52 12.29 11.52
CA VAL A 150 20.65 12.26 12.71
C VAL A 150 19.48 13.24 12.66
N GLN A 151 19.69 14.44 12.12
CA GLN A 151 18.64 15.47 12.02
C GLN A 151 17.54 15.02 11.05
N SER A 152 17.91 14.63 9.83
CA SER A 152 16.95 14.17 8.82
C SER A 152 16.20 12.93 9.30
N PHE A 153 16.91 12.00 9.96
CA PHE A 153 16.28 10.83 10.58
C PHE A 153 15.23 11.23 11.62
N ARG A 154 15.55 12.13 12.56
CA ARG A 154 14.61 12.61 13.59
C ARG A 154 13.36 13.21 12.95
N ASP A 155 13.54 14.07 11.96
CA ASP A 155 12.44 14.73 11.26
C ASP A 155 11.53 13.72 10.54
N MET A 156 12.12 12.75 9.83
CA MET A 156 11.36 11.71 9.13
C MET A 156 10.73 10.68 10.06
N ALA A 157 11.33 10.40 11.22
CA ALA A 157 10.74 9.56 12.25
C ALA A 157 9.46 10.20 12.81
N TYR A 158 9.50 11.51 13.10
CA TYR A 158 8.32 12.25 13.55
C TYR A 158 7.24 12.33 12.47
N LEU A 159 7.60 12.58 11.20
CA LEU A 159 6.62 12.58 10.12
C LEU A 159 6.02 11.20 9.85
N THR A 160 6.81 10.13 9.96
CA THR A 160 6.35 8.75 9.73
C THR A 160 5.47 8.28 10.89
N LEU A 161 5.94 8.44 12.13
CA LEU A 161 5.31 7.83 13.31
C LEU A 161 4.29 8.76 13.97
N LEU A 162 4.41 10.08 13.84
CA LEU A 162 3.52 11.04 14.50
C LEU A 162 2.80 11.96 13.49
N GLY A 163 3.25 11.99 12.23
CA GLY A 163 2.64 12.78 11.14
C GLY A 163 2.70 14.29 11.35
N ARG A 164 3.71 14.75 12.07
CA ARG A 164 4.02 16.17 12.26
C ARG A 164 5.52 16.36 12.27
N TRP A 165 5.96 17.61 12.18
CA TRP A 165 7.36 17.96 12.43
C TRP A 165 7.67 17.89 13.94
N PRO A 166 8.92 17.54 14.32
CA PRO A 166 9.36 17.64 15.71
C PRO A 166 9.33 19.09 16.15
N ASP A 167 8.94 19.31 17.41
CA ASP A 167 9.03 20.63 18.03
C ASP A 167 10.44 20.88 18.59
N ALA A 168 10.65 22.05 19.18
CA ALA A 168 11.93 22.43 19.76
C ALA A 168 12.32 21.56 20.99
N ALA A 169 11.35 20.92 21.64
CA ALA A 169 11.57 20.11 22.83
C ALA A 169 11.77 18.62 22.53
N ALA A 170 11.44 18.17 21.30
CA ALA A 170 11.55 16.78 20.91
C ALA A 170 13.01 16.26 21.07
N PRO A 171 13.22 15.10 21.69
CA PRO A 171 14.54 14.57 21.92
C PRO A 171 15.25 14.22 20.61
N TYR A 172 16.58 14.15 20.67
CA TYR A 172 17.39 13.51 19.63
C TYR A 172 17.67 12.05 20.01
N PRO A 173 18.01 11.19 19.04
CA PRO A 173 18.52 9.85 19.34
C PRO A 173 19.73 9.93 20.28
N ASP A 174 19.78 9.05 21.27
CA ASP A 174 20.79 9.09 22.33
C ASP A 174 22.20 8.89 21.77
N GLY A 175 23.01 9.96 21.82
CA GLY A 175 24.38 9.96 21.34
C GLY A 175 25.34 9.09 22.15
N GLU A 176 24.99 8.71 23.39
CA GLU A 176 25.81 7.85 24.24
C GLU A 176 25.77 6.38 23.80
N ILE A 177 24.72 5.96 23.08
CA ILE A 177 24.61 4.61 22.53
C ILE A 177 25.53 4.51 21.32
N ALA A 178 26.68 3.83 21.46
CA ALA A 178 27.71 3.76 20.41
C ALA A 178 27.27 3.01 19.14
N GLU A 179 26.41 2.00 19.29
CA GLU A 179 25.91 1.21 18.16
C GLU A 179 24.67 1.88 17.53
N ASP A 180 24.81 2.33 16.28
CA ASP A 180 23.72 3.00 15.55
C ASP A 180 22.42 2.18 15.54
N GLU A 181 22.52 0.86 15.40
CA GLU A 181 21.35 -0.04 15.41
C GLU A 181 20.57 0.03 16.71
N LYS A 182 21.25 -0.08 17.86
CA LYS A 182 20.64 0.05 19.18
C LYS A 182 20.10 1.45 19.42
N ARG A 183 20.85 2.48 19.01
CA ARG A 183 20.46 3.89 19.15
C ARG A 183 19.14 4.17 18.45
N ILE A 184 19.05 3.76 17.19
CA ILE A 184 17.90 4.01 16.34
C ILE A 184 16.71 3.15 16.75
N SER A 185 16.94 1.88 17.13
CA SER A 185 15.88 1.01 17.66
C SER A 185 15.26 1.61 18.92
N SER A 186 16.07 1.97 19.91
CA SER A 186 15.59 2.58 21.16
C SER A 186 14.76 3.84 20.90
N TYR A 187 15.25 4.72 20.02
CA TYR A 187 14.55 5.95 19.69
C TYR A 187 13.21 5.72 18.97
N ILE A 188 13.15 4.74 18.07
CA ILE A 188 11.89 4.35 17.42
C ILE A 188 10.92 3.78 18.44
N ASP A 189 11.39 2.88 19.31
CA ASP A 189 10.55 2.27 20.34
C ASP A 189 9.96 3.35 21.25
N ASP A 190 10.75 4.33 21.70
CA ASP A 190 10.26 5.45 22.52
C ASP A 190 9.10 6.22 21.84
N LEU A 191 9.20 6.45 20.51
CA LEU A 191 8.14 7.12 19.76
C LEU A 191 6.90 6.23 19.59
N VAL A 192 7.09 4.93 19.34
CA VAL A 192 5.99 3.97 19.15
C VAL A 192 5.23 3.71 20.45
N TRP A 193 5.91 3.73 21.60
CA TRP A 193 5.30 3.60 22.93
C TRP A 193 4.64 4.89 23.44
N SER A 194 4.75 6.00 22.71
CA SER A 194 4.12 7.26 23.08
C SER A 194 2.59 7.21 22.94
N GLU A 195 1.87 7.92 23.83
CA GLU A 195 0.41 8.09 23.72
C GLU A 195 0.01 8.77 22.40
N GLU A 196 0.88 9.64 21.88
CA GLU A 196 0.67 10.33 20.62
C GLU A 196 0.61 9.36 19.43
N PHE A 197 1.54 8.39 19.39
CA PHE A 197 1.52 7.34 18.38
C PHE A 197 0.24 6.50 18.46
N GLY A 198 -0.12 6.05 19.68
CA GLY A 198 -1.32 5.26 19.92
C GLY A 198 -2.59 5.97 19.46
N SER A 199 -2.71 7.27 19.74
CA SER A 199 -3.85 8.10 19.35
C SER A 199 -3.97 8.27 17.83
N ARG A 200 -2.83 8.39 17.13
CA ARG A 200 -2.81 8.58 15.67
C ARG A 200 -3.10 7.29 14.91
N TRP A 201 -2.44 6.21 15.30
CA TRP A 201 -2.37 5.01 14.49
C TRP A 201 -3.19 3.84 15.03
N GLY A 202 -3.75 3.95 16.24
CA GLY A 202 -4.46 2.84 16.87
C GLY A 202 -3.57 1.61 17.05
N GLY A 203 -2.26 1.81 17.26
CA GLY A 203 -1.28 0.73 17.42
C GLY A 203 -0.74 0.12 16.12
N GLN A 204 -1.10 0.65 14.95
CA GLN A 204 -0.62 0.13 13.66
C GLN A 204 0.62 0.87 13.18
N LEU A 205 1.73 0.17 12.96
CA LEU A 205 2.95 0.80 12.47
C LEU A 205 2.86 1.04 10.96
N PRO A 206 3.09 2.26 10.45
CA PRO A 206 3.15 2.51 9.02
C PRO A 206 4.36 1.80 8.42
N GLY A 207 4.13 0.99 7.38
CA GLY A 207 5.17 0.29 6.63
C GLY A 207 5.61 1.04 5.36
N PRO A 208 6.59 0.52 4.61
CA PRO A 208 7.21 1.22 3.48
C PRO A 208 6.25 1.59 2.34
N TYR A 209 5.13 0.89 2.23
CA TYR A 209 4.08 1.17 1.24
C TYR A 209 2.96 2.10 1.78
N HIS A 210 3.08 2.59 3.01
CA HIS A 210 2.14 3.52 3.60
C HIS A 210 2.36 4.95 3.05
N PRO A 211 1.31 5.72 2.71
CA PRO A 211 1.45 7.08 2.16
C PRO A 211 2.15 8.07 3.10
N ASP A 212 2.19 7.78 4.40
CA ASP A 212 2.88 8.60 5.41
C ASP A 212 4.29 8.09 5.73
N PHE A 213 4.77 7.01 5.10
CA PHE A 213 6.12 6.52 5.32
C PHE A 213 7.16 7.47 4.70
N ARG A 214 8.16 7.89 5.48
CA ARG A 214 9.17 8.88 5.05
C ARG A 214 10.62 8.41 5.17
N PHE A 215 10.86 7.22 5.69
CA PHE A 215 12.22 6.68 5.69
C PHE A 215 12.70 6.34 4.28
N ASP A 216 14.01 6.35 4.09
CA ASP A 216 14.65 6.07 2.81
C ASP A 216 14.57 4.58 2.50
N THR A 217 13.83 4.24 1.44
CA THR A 217 13.63 2.87 0.97
C THR A 217 14.63 2.43 -0.10
N THR A 218 15.52 3.32 -0.54
CA THR A 218 16.46 3.03 -1.63
C THR A 218 17.35 1.84 -1.27
N GLY A 219 17.37 0.83 -2.13
CA GLY A 219 18.22 -0.36 -1.96
C GLY A 219 17.71 -1.38 -0.94
N LEU A 220 16.49 -1.21 -0.42
CA LEU A 220 15.84 -2.12 0.54
C LEU A 220 14.53 -2.73 0.00
N LEU A 221 13.95 -2.15 -1.05
CA LEU A 221 12.76 -2.62 -1.75
C LEU A 221 13.11 -3.05 -3.18
#